data_AF-A0A4Q9L787-F1
#
_entry.id   AF-A0A4Q9L787-F1
#
_cell.length_a   1.000
_cell.length_b   1.000
_cell.length_c   1.000
_cell.angle_alpha   90.00
_cell.angle_beta   90.00
_cell.angle_gamma   90.00
#
_symmetry.space_group_name_H-M   'P 1'
#
loop_
_entity.id
_entity.type
_entity.pdbx_description
1 polymer ?
#
loop_
_entity_poly.entity_id
_entity_poly.type
_entity_poly.pdbx_seq_one_letter_code
_entity_poly.pdbx_strand_id
1 'polypeptide(L)'
;MKIKECGFCRSKKLVFLLEKIYCEECEVYFKFKNNKYEACHLPTTDINNCIPIRRQICDKCIETDLEKSIRCRNFNEYFLKVHFCNFCKDKLRLYMKTLFYKRVMLYKQQKRVVGFRSLLFYIFIALFSIFYRVFRPFVFLYHEKYAFKLSISFIFKRLIFLLLYFSIGKEVCYVFFLIYSLYSLTLLIETYFLVPLILDENQNDDNLLVEHIDRLRIEEKDTKPDKK
;
A
#
# COMPACT_ATOMS: atom_id res chain seq x y z
N MET A 1 19.15 12.99 -4.41
CA MET A 1 18.34 11.76 -4.61
C MET A 1 17.16 12.12 -5.51
N LYS A 2 16.97 11.47 -6.68
CA LYS A 2 15.85 11.81 -7.59
C LYS A 2 14.58 11.07 -7.13
N ILE A 3 13.57 11.82 -6.69
CA ILE A 3 12.25 11.27 -6.35
C ILE A 3 11.58 10.85 -7.66
N LYS A 4 11.18 9.58 -7.76
CA LYS A 4 10.56 9.01 -8.97
C LYS A 4 9.07 8.69 -8.81
N GLU A 5 8.60 8.59 -7.57
CA GLU A 5 7.26 8.11 -7.23
C GLU A 5 6.75 8.84 -5.99
N CYS A 6 5.44 9.04 -5.90
CA CYS A 6 4.80 9.67 -4.76
C CYS A 6 5.00 8.84 -3.48
N GLY A 7 5.47 9.45 -2.40
CA GLY A 7 5.64 8.74 -1.13
C GLY A 7 4.32 8.22 -0.52
N PHE A 8 3.19 8.83 -0.91
CA PHE A 8 1.85 8.54 -0.43
C PHE A 8 1.15 7.47 -1.28
N CYS A 9 0.89 7.76 -2.56
CA CYS A 9 0.17 6.84 -3.46
C CYS A 9 1.07 6.03 -4.41
N ARG A 10 2.41 6.22 -4.39
CA ARG A 10 3.37 5.63 -5.36
C ARG A 10 3.09 5.94 -6.83
N SER A 11 2.17 6.87 -7.12
CA SER A 11 1.95 7.35 -8.48
C SER A 11 3.22 7.98 -9.05
N LYS A 12 3.42 7.76 -10.35
CA LYS A 12 4.46 8.42 -11.15
C LYS A 12 4.00 9.77 -11.71
N LYS A 13 2.71 10.11 -11.55
CA LYS A 13 2.11 11.37 -11.98
C LYS A 13 2.47 12.48 -10.99
N LEU A 14 3.74 12.87 -11.04
CA LEU A 14 4.33 13.91 -10.21
C LEU A 14 4.62 15.15 -11.05
N VAL A 15 4.11 16.29 -10.59
CA VAL A 15 4.44 17.61 -11.13
C VAL A 15 5.46 18.25 -10.19
N PHE A 16 6.67 18.47 -10.69
CA PHE A 16 7.74 19.11 -9.93
C PHE A 16 7.63 20.63 -10.07
N LEU A 17 7.43 21.32 -8.96
CA LEU A 17 7.46 22.77 -8.82
C LEU A 17 8.76 23.17 -8.12
N LEU A 18 9.17 24.44 -8.22
CA LEU A 18 10.48 24.94 -7.74
C LEU A 18 10.88 24.47 -6.32
N GLU A 19 9.93 24.38 -5.39
CA GLU A 19 10.18 23.91 -4.02
C GLU A 19 9.27 22.78 -3.55
N LYS A 20 8.35 22.29 -4.40
CA LYS A 20 7.25 21.40 -3.99
C LYS A 20 7.00 20.37 -5.06
N ILE A 21 6.47 19.21 -4.68
CA ILE A 21 6.06 18.18 -5.61
C ILE A 21 4.56 17.99 -5.43
N TYR A 22 3.80 18.11 -6.52
CA TYR A 22 2.39 17.82 -6.56
C TYR A 22 2.17 16.42 -7.12
N CYS A 23 1.31 15.63 -6.48
CA CYS A 23 0.88 14.35 -7.03
C CYS A 23 -0.55 14.46 -7.53
N GLU A 24 -0.77 14.25 -8.83
CA GLU A 24 -2.10 14.35 -9.45
C GLU A 24 -3.10 13.34 -8.88
N GLU A 25 -2.66 12.11 -8.60
CA GLU A 25 -3.54 11.08 -8.03
C GLU A 25 -3.94 11.34 -6.57
N CYS A 26 -3.07 12.01 -5.82
CA CYS A 26 -3.30 12.29 -4.42
C CYS A 26 -3.90 13.70 -4.22
N GLU A 27 -3.79 14.58 -5.21
CA GLU A 27 -4.16 16.01 -5.16
C GLU A 27 -3.52 16.74 -3.97
N VAL A 28 -2.27 16.42 -3.66
CA VAL A 28 -1.54 16.92 -2.49
C VAL A 28 -0.16 17.39 -2.91
N TYR A 29 0.24 18.54 -2.36
CA TYR A 29 1.61 19.02 -2.45
C TYR A 29 2.43 18.43 -1.30
N PHE A 30 3.69 18.11 -1.56
CA PHE A 30 4.61 17.67 -0.52
C PHE A 30 6.01 18.20 -0.76
N LYS A 31 6.75 18.39 0.34
CA LYS A 31 8.17 18.67 0.34
C LYS A 31 8.92 17.42 0.78
N PHE A 32 10.10 17.22 0.22
CA PHE A 32 11.00 16.17 0.66
C PHE A 32 12.13 16.82 1.46
N LYS A 33 12.09 16.67 2.78
CA LYS A 33 13.04 17.27 3.71
C LYS A 33 13.56 16.17 4.65
N ASN A 34 14.86 16.14 4.92
CA ASN A 34 15.49 15.17 5.84
C ASN A 34 15.12 13.69 5.57
N ASN A 35 15.10 13.27 4.30
CA ASN A 35 14.68 11.94 3.85
C ASN A 35 13.24 11.53 4.21
N LYS A 36 12.40 12.48 4.62
CA LYS A 36 10.97 12.27 4.91
C LYS A 36 10.09 13.06 3.94
N TYR A 37 8.94 12.48 3.62
CA TYR A 37 7.90 13.14 2.86
C TYR A 37 7.02 13.92 3.84
N GLU A 38 6.94 15.23 3.68
CA GLU A 38 6.07 16.11 4.46
C GLU A 38 4.99 16.67 3.55
N ALA A 39 3.72 16.36 3.82
CA ALA A 39 2.61 17.00 3.13
C ALA A 39 2.65 18.51 3.42
N CYS A 40 2.63 19.31 2.37
CA CYS A 40 2.69 20.77 2.43
C CYS A 40 1.46 21.31 1.71
N HIS A 41 0.88 22.42 2.17
CA HIS A 41 -0.29 23.04 1.50
C HIS A 41 -1.42 22.04 1.22
N LEU A 42 -1.92 21.42 2.28
CA LEU A 42 -3.24 20.79 2.25
C LEU A 42 -4.27 21.90 2.07
N PRO A 43 -5.35 21.71 1.30
CA PRO A 43 -6.41 22.70 1.20
C PRO A 43 -6.98 22.93 2.60
N THR A 44 -6.59 24.05 3.20
CA THR A 44 -6.92 24.43 4.58
C THR A 44 -8.33 25.00 4.62
N THR A 45 -9.20 24.36 5.39
CA THR A 45 -9.97 25.07 6.42
C THR A 45 -9.12 25.03 7.69
N ASP A 46 -8.90 26.16 8.36
CA ASP A 46 -8.02 26.33 9.53
C ASP A 46 -8.07 25.16 10.53
N ILE A 47 -7.11 24.24 10.41
CA ILE A 47 -7.04 22.99 11.20
C ILE A 47 -6.73 23.31 12.66
N ASN A 48 -6.00 24.40 12.91
CA ASN A 48 -5.51 24.79 14.24
C ASN A 48 -6.65 25.19 15.21
N ASN A 49 -7.85 25.46 14.70
CA ASN A 49 -9.07 25.72 15.48
C ASN A 49 -10.15 24.65 15.27
N CYS A 50 -9.80 23.49 14.70
CA CYS A 50 -10.81 22.51 14.33
C CYS A 50 -11.34 21.73 15.53
N ILE A 51 -12.66 21.74 15.64
CA ILE A 51 -13.43 20.91 16.56
C ILE A 51 -13.09 19.42 16.28
N PRO A 52 -12.87 18.55 17.28
CA PRO A 52 -12.64 17.13 17.07
C PRO A 52 -13.73 16.50 16.18
N ILE A 53 -13.38 15.56 15.30
CA ILE A 53 -14.32 14.81 14.44
C ILE A 53 -15.47 14.26 15.28
N ARG A 54 -15.14 13.72 16.46
CA ARG A 54 -16.12 13.15 17.39
C ARG A 54 -17.23 14.13 17.81
N ARG A 55 -16.93 15.44 17.85
CA ARG A 55 -17.90 16.50 18.18
C ARG A 55 -18.63 17.05 16.95
N GLN A 56 -18.25 16.62 15.74
CA GLN A 56 -18.85 17.09 14.48
C GLN A 56 -19.75 16.06 13.79
N ILE A 57 -19.70 14.80 14.24
CA ILE A 57 -20.53 13.69 13.75
C ILE A 57 -21.80 13.52 14.59
N CYS A 58 -22.83 12.88 14.03
CA CYS A 58 -24.05 12.56 14.77
C CYS A 58 -23.87 11.36 15.71
N ASP A 59 -24.73 11.24 16.72
CA ASP A 59 -24.67 10.18 17.74
C ASP A 59 -24.66 8.76 17.14
N LYS A 60 -25.40 8.54 16.04
CA LYS A 60 -25.40 7.26 15.30
C LYS A 60 -24.03 6.89 14.73
N CYS A 61 -23.19 7.87 14.40
CA CYS A 61 -21.81 7.64 13.94
C CYS A 61 -20.82 7.55 15.10
N ILE A 62 -21.19 8.02 16.30
CA ILE A 62 -20.36 7.92 17.50
C ILE A 62 -20.34 6.49 18.04
N GLU A 63 -21.45 5.76 17.90
CA GLU A 63 -21.59 4.35 18.35
C GLU A 63 -20.78 3.33 17.53
N THR A 64 -20.14 3.75 16.43
CA THR A 64 -19.30 2.84 15.65
C THR A 64 -17.96 2.63 16.33
N ASP A 65 -17.55 1.36 16.42
CA ASP A 65 -16.35 0.87 17.11
C ASP A 65 -15.07 1.62 16.70
N LEU A 66 -14.69 2.61 17.52
CA LEU A 66 -13.68 3.64 17.21
C LEU A 66 -12.24 3.12 17.23
N GLU A 67 -12.02 1.98 17.87
CA GLU A 67 -10.70 1.34 17.99
C GLU A 67 -10.29 0.60 16.70
N LYS A 68 -11.20 0.49 15.73
CA LYS A 68 -10.91 -0.20 14.47
C LYS A 68 -9.98 0.62 13.57
N SER A 69 -8.95 -0.04 13.08
CA SER A 69 -8.07 0.49 12.04
C SER A 69 -8.54 0.09 10.64
N ILE A 70 -8.39 1.02 9.69
CA ILE A 70 -8.74 0.87 8.29
C ILE A 70 -7.47 0.66 7.48
N ARG A 71 -7.39 -0.50 6.82
CA ARG A 71 -6.38 -0.76 5.79
C ARG A 71 -6.76 -0.06 4.48
N CYS A 72 -5.92 0.85 4.00
CA CYS A 72 -6.14 1.64 2.79
C CYS A 72 -4.83 1.94 2.05
N ARG A 73 -4.90 2.23 0.75
CA ARG A 73 -3.75 2.68 -0.06
C ARG A 73 -3.75 4.19 -0.32
N ASN A 74 -4.91 4.80 -0.30
CA ASN A 74 -5.11 6.24 -0.52
C ASN A 74 -6.32 6.74 0.29
N PHE A 75 -6.53 8.05 0.27
CA PHE A 75 -7.63 8.68 0.99
C PHE A 75 -9.01 8.19 0.52
N ASN A 76 -9.21 7.95 -0.78
CA ASN A 76 -10.49 7.50 -1.31
C ASN A 76 -10.87 6.11 -0.76
N GLU A 77 -9.93 5.17 -0.72
CA GLU A 77 -10.13 3.85 -0.11
C GLU A 77 -10.42 3.96 1.39
N TYR A 78 -9.73 4.85 2.09
CA TYR A 78 -9.98 5.13 3.51
C TYR A 78 -11.41 5.65 3.71
N PHE A 79 -11.78 6.72 3.00
CA PHE A 79 -13.04 7.43 3.16
C PHE A 79 -14.27 6.58 2.76
N LEU A 80 -14.12 5.68 1.80
CA LEU A 80 -15.15 4.70 1.46
C LEU A 80 -15.43 3.74 2.62
N LYS A 81 -14.38 3.29 3.33
CA LYS A 81 -14.48 2.33 4.44
C LYS A 81 -14.90 2.94 5.77
N VAL A 82 -14.82 4.27 5.91
CA VAL A 82 -15.35 4.96 7.11
C VAL A 82 -16.86 4.73 7.21
N HIS A 83 -17.35 4.35 8.38
CA HIS A 83 -18.76 4.00 8.62
C HIS A 83 -19.62 5.20 9.09
N PHE A 84 -19.45 6.36 8.45
CA PHE A 84 -20.26 7.54 8.75
C PHE A 84 -21.45 7.65 7.80
N CYS A 85 -22.54 8.28 8.26
CA CYS A 85 -23.65 8.63 7.38
C CYS A 85 -23.19 9.61 6.29
N ASN A 86 -23.87 9.62 5.14
CA ASN A 86 -23.47 10.44 3.98
C ASN A 86 -23.34 11.92 4.33
N PHE A 87 -24.25 12.44 5.16
CA PHE A 87 -24.21 13.83 5.62
C PHE A 87 -22.92 14.15 6.40
N CYS A 88 -22.54 13.29 7.37
CA CYS A 88 -21.31 13.48 8.13
C CYS A 88 -20.07 13.31 7.25
N LYS A 89 -20.09 12.36 6.31
CA LYS A 89 -19.01 12.17 5.33
C LYS A 89 -18.79 13.45 4.51
N ASP A 90 -19.83 13.97 3.87
CA ASP A 90 -19.70 15.12 2.98
C ASP A 90 -19.24 16.37 3.73
N LYS A 91 -19.79 16.62 4.93
CA LYS A 91 -19.36 17.71 5.81
C LYS A 91 -17.88 17.63 6.18
N LEU A 92 -17.36 16.42 6.45
CA LEU A 92 -16.00 16.21 6.97
C LEU A 92 -14.97 15.83 5.91
N ARG A 93 -15.36 15.67 4.64
CA ARG A 93 -14.48 15.13 3.59
C ARG A 93 -13.17 15.88 3.46
N LEU A 94 -13.21 17.21 3.38
CA LEU A 94 -12.00 18.04 3.27
C LEU A 94 -11.13 17.96 4.54
N TYR A 95 -11.77 18.02 5.70
CA TYR A 95 -11.09 17.94 7.00
C TYR A 95 -10.37 16.58 7.18
N MET A 96 -11.06 15.48 6.89
CA MET A 96 -10.49 14.13 6.92
C MET A 96 -9.38 13.93 5.90
N LYS A 97 -9.51 14.48 4.68
CA LYS A 97 -8.46 14.43 3.66
C LYS A 97 -7.19 15.09 4.18
N THR A 98 -7.34 16.24 4.79
CA THR A 98 -6.24 17.02 5.37
C THR A 98 -5.55 16.27 6.51
N LEU A 99 -6.31 15.76 7.48
CA LEU A 99 -5.76 14.96 8.59
C LEU A 99 -5.09 13.67 8.11
N PHE A 100 -5.70 12.98 7.14
CA PHE A 100 -5.14 11.79 6.51
C PHE A 100 -3.76 12.09 5.97
N TYR A 101 -3.59 13.05 5.05
CA TYR A 101 -2.29 13.31 4.44
C TYR A 101 -1.25 13.91 5.39
N LYS A 102 -1.68 14.60 6.46
CA LYS A 102 -0.78 15.08 7.54
C LYS A 102 -0.13 13.91 8.30
N ARG A 103 -0.87 12.81 8.53
CA ARG A 103 -0.45 11.72 9.45
C ARG A 103 -0.24 10.35 8.80
N VAL A 104 -0.75 10.12 7.60
CA VAL A 104 -0.76 8.80 6.92
C VAL A 104 0.64 8.16 6.81
N MET A 105 1.69 8.97 6.70
CA MET A 105 3.07 8.47 6.68
C MET A 105 3.48 7.73 7.96
N LEU A 106 2.89 8.06 9.11
CA LEU A 106 3.11 7.37 10.39
C LEU A 106 2.50 5.97 10.37
N TYR A 107 1.39 5.79 9.67
CA TYR A 107 0.63 4.54 9.57
C TYR A 107 1.10 3.63 8.44
N LYS A 108 2.25 3.93 7.83
CA LYS A 108 2.78 3.19 6.69
C LYS A 108 3.25 1.80 7.11
N GLN A 109 2.65 0.79 6.50
CA GLN A 109 2.99 -0.61 6.68
C GLN A 109 3.48 -1.23 5.36
N GLN A 110 4.27 -2.28 5.48
CA GLN A 110 4.78 -3.05 4.35
C GLN A 110 4.51 -4.53 4.58
N LYS A 111 3.86 -5.18 3.62
CA LYS A 111 3.60 -6.62 3.68
C LYS A 111 3.93 -7.25 2.34
N ARG A 112 4.43 -8.50 2.39
CA ARG A 112 4.62 -9.29 1.18
C ARG A 112 3.26 -9.60 0.58
N VAL A 113 3.12 -9.36 -0.73
CA VAL A 113 1.89 -9.66 -1.49
C VAL A 113 1.64 -11.17 -1.52
N VAL A 114 2.71 -11.93 -1.68
CA VAL A 114 2.67 -13.39 -1.73
C VAL A 114 2.91 -13.92 -0.32
N GLY A 115 1.87 -14.52 0.26
CA GLY A 115 1.99 -15.21 1.54
C GLY A 115 2.91 -16.42 1.43
N PHE A 116 3.53 -16.81 2.55
CA PHE A 116 4.44 -17.97 2.59
C PHE A 116 3.81 -19.25 2.04
N ARG A 117 2.54 -19.52 2.39
CA ARG A 117 1.78 -20.68 1.86
C ARG A 117 1.64 -20.64 0.34
N SER A 118 1.29 -19.47 -0.19
CA SER A 118 1.15 -19.26 -1.64
C SER A 118 2.49 -19.44 -2.37
N LEU A 119 3.59 -19.02 -1.76
CA LEU A 119 4.93 -19.20 -2.31
C LEU A 119 5.38 -20.68 -2.33
N LEU A 120 5.10 -21.44 -1.27
CA LEU A 120 5.35 -22.89 -1.26
C LEU A 120 4.56 -23.62 -2.35
N PHE A 121 3.28 -23.28 -2.50
CA PHE A 121 2.45 -23.83 -3.57
C PHE A 121 3.01 -23.52 -4.97
N TYR A 122 3.52 -22.31 -5.16
CA TYR A 122 4.20 -21.94 -6.41
C TYR A 122 5.44 -22.79 -6.68
N ILE A 123 6.32 -22.97 -5.67
CA ILE A 123 7.52 -23.80 -5.78
C ILE A 123 7.14 -25.24 -6.16
N PHE A 124 6.10 -25.78 -5.52
CA PHE A 124 5.60 -27.12 -5.82
C PHE A 124 5.18 -27.25 -7.28
N ILE A 125 4.32 -26.37 -7.80
CA ILE A 125 3.91 -26.40 -9.21
C ILE A 125 5.10 -26.18 -10.14
N ALA A 126 6.01 -25.26 -9.80
CA ALA A 126 7.20 -24.99 -10.58
C ALA A 126 8.09 -26.25 -10.72
N LEU A 127 8.32 -27.00 -9.64
CA LEU A 127 9.07 -28.25 -9.69
C LEU A 127 8.36 -29.32 -10.53
N PHE A 128 7.05 -29.49 -10.35
CA PHE A 128 6.26 -30.43 -11.17
C PHE A 128 6.29 -30.07 -12.66
N SER A 129 6.32 -28.79 -13.00
CA SER A 129 6.34 -28.32 -14.39
C SER A 129 7.66 -28.60 -15.14
N ILE A 130 8.74 -28.90 -14.41
CA ILE A 130 10.02 -29.35 -14.99
C ILE A 130 9.84 -30.75 -15.56
N PHE A 131 9.21 -31.65 -14.79
CA PHE A 131 8.97 -33.04 -15.19
C PHE A 131 7.78 -33.18 -16.16
N TYR A 132 6.72 -32.39 -15.96
CA TYR A 132 5.46 -32.53 -16.66
C TYR A 132 5.08 -31.24 -17.38
N ARG A 133 5.17 -31.27 -18.72
CA ARG A 133 4.88 -30.12 -19.59
C ARG A 133 3.48 -29.53 -19.43
N VAL A 134 2.50 -30.35 -19.03
CA VAL A 134 1.11 -29.92 -18.86
C VAL A 134 0.94 -28.87 -17.76
N PHE A 135 1.89 -28.78 -16.81
CA PHE A 135 1.82 -27.81 -15.71
C PHE A 135 2.43 -26.43 -16.05
N ARG A 136 3.15 -26.29 -17.18
CA ARG A 136 3.79 -25.02 -17.56
C ARG A 136 2.81 -23.84 -17.71
N PRO A 137 1.61 -24.00 -18.32
CA PRO A 137 0.63 -22.92 -18.40
C PRO A 137 0.16 -22.44 -17.01
N PHE A 138 0.03 -23.35 -16.03
CA PHE A 138 -0.40 -23.00 -14.68
C PHE A 138 0.63 -22.12 -13.96
N VAL A 139 1.92 -22.41 -14.13
CA VAL A 139 3.01 -21.55 -13.61
C VAL A 139 2.92 -20.16 -14.23
N PHE A 140 2.69 -20.08 -15.54
CA PHE A 140 2.56 -18.82 -16.26
C PHE A 140 1.36 -17.99 -15.78
N LEU A 141 0.17 -18.61 -15.70
CA LEU A 141 -1.04 -17.97 -15.20
C LEU A 141 -0.91 -17.51 -13.75
N TYR A 142 -0.26 -18.31 -12.91
CA TYR A 142 0.01 -17.94 -11.53
C TYR A 142 0.91 -16.70 -11.48
N HIS A 143 2.01 -16.69 -12.23
CA HIS A 143 2.89 -15.54 -12.32
C HIS A 143 2.14 -14.31 -12.81
N GLU A 144 1.31 -14.44 -13.86
CA GLU A 144 0.52 -13.35 -14.43
C GLU A 144 -0.45 -12.72 -13.43
N LYS A 145 -1.14 -13.54 -12.63
CA LYS A 145 -2.06 -13.07 -11.57
C LYS A 145 -1.39 -12.10 -10.59
N TYR A 146 -0.13 -12.33 -10.25
CA TYR A 146 0.61 -11.46 -9.32
C TYR A 146 1.43 -10.38 -10.03
N ALA A 147 1.93 -10.66 -11.24
CA ALA A 147 2.69 -9.71 -12.06
C ALA A 147 1.82 -8.59 -12.62
N PHE A 148 0.51 -8.81 -12.82
CA PHE A 148 -0.41 -7.75 -13.26
C PHE A 148 -0.48 -6.57 -12.27
N LYS A 149 -0.12 -6.79 -11.00
CA LYS A 149 -0.04 -5.73 -9.99
C LYS A 149 1.26 -4.89 -10.07
N LEU A 150 2.16 -5.17 -11.01
CA LEU A 150 3.47 -4.51 -11.15
C LEU A 150 3.56 -3.62 -12.40
N SER A 151 4.59 -2.76 -12.38
CA SER A 151 4.88 -1.76 -13.43
C SER A 151 5.22 -2.35 -14.81
N ILE A 152 5.10 -1.52 -15.85
CA ILE A 152 5.41 -1.76 -17.28
C ILE A 152 6.78 -2.46 -17.51
N SER A 153 7.77 -2.26 -16.63
CA SER A 153 9.09 -2.90 -16.72
C SER A 153 9.03 -4.45 -16.71
N PHE A 154 8.02 -5.03 -16.06
CA PHE A 154 7.84 -6.49 -16.03
C PHE A 154 7.29 -7.03 -17.36
N ILE A 155 6.49 -6.25 -18.08
CA ILE A 155 5.97 -6.61 -19.41
C ILE A 155 7.15 -6.66 -20.41
N PHE A 156 8.09 -5.72 -20.32
CA PHE A 156 9.31 -5.75 -21.15
C PHE A 156 10.18 -6.97 -20.87
N LYS A 157 10.35 -7.35 -19.60
CA LYS A 157 11.09 -8.58 -19.23
C LYS A 157 10.37 -9.84 -19.73
N ARG A 158 9.03 -9.85 -19.76
CA ARG A 158 8.22 -10.92 -20.36
C ARG A 158 8.53 -11.11 -21.86
N LEU A 159 8.65 -10.00 -22.58
CA LEU A 159 8.96 -9.97 -24.01
C LEU A 159 10.37 -10.52 -24.29
N ILE A 160 11.34 -10.19 -23.43
CA ILE A 160 12.71 -10.72 -23.49
C ILE A 160 12.73 -12.23 -23.28
N PHE A 161 11.98 -12.76 -22.31
CA PHE A 161 11.90 -14.22 -22.09
C PHE A 161 11.22 -14.96 -23.24
N LEU A 162 10.22 -14.35 -23.88
CA LEU A 162 9.56 -14.87 -25.07
C LEU A 162 10.51 -14.92 -26.28
N LEU A 163 11.34 -13.89 -26.45
CA LEU A 163 12.39 -13.84 -27.48
C LEU A 163 13.50 -14.87 -27.23
N LEU A 164 13.94 -15.01 -25.97
CA LEU A 164 14.97 -16.00 -25.60
C LEU A 164 14.47 -17.45 -25.78
N TYR A 165 13.19 -17.71 -25.51
CA TYR A 165 12.55 -19.02 -25.73
C TYR A 165 12.69 -19.52 -27.18
N PHE A 166 12.69 -18.61 -28.16
CA PHE A 166 12.88 -18.94 -29.56
C PHE A 166 14.36 -19.15 -29.95
N SER A 167 15.32 -18.69 -29.14
CA SER A 167 16.73 -18.56 -29.57
C SER A 167 17.71 -19.54 -28.95
N ILE A 168 17.59 -19.90 -27.65
CA ILE A 168 18.67 -20.61 -26.89
C ILE A 168 18.25 -22.04 -26.45
N GLY A 169 17.03 -22.46 -26.79
CA GLY A 169 16.50 -23.79 -26.46
C GLY A 169 15.46 -23.74 -25.36
N LYS A 170 14.35 -24.45 -25.59
CA LYS A 170 13.07 -24.30 -24.86
C LYS A 170 13.18 -24.60 -23.35
N GLU A 171 14.06 -25.50 -22.95
CA GLU A 171 14.15 -25.98 -21.56
C GLU A 171 15.05 -25.10 -20.69
N VAL A 172 16.20 -24.64 -21.21
CA VAL A 172 17.12 -23.74 -20.48
C VAL A 172 16.44 -22.40 -20.21
N CYS A 173 15.77 -21.82 -21.21
CA CYS A 173 15.01 -20.58 -21.03
C CYS A 173 13.85 -20.74 -20.03
N TYR A 174 13.23 -21.92 -19.97
CA TYR A 174 12.17 -22.21 -19.01
C TYR A 174 12.70 -22.22 -17.56
N VAL A 175 13.86 -22.82 -17.32
CA VAL A 175 14.49 -22.81 -15.99
C VAL A 175 14.84 -21.39 -15.55
N PHE A 176 15.41 -20.57 -16.44
CA PHE A 176 15.66 -19.15 -16.14
C PHE A 176 14.37 -18.37 -15.85
N PHE A 177 13.28 -18.68 -16.56
CA PHE A 177 11.97 -18.10 -16.28
C PHE A 177 11.46 -18.50 -14.89
N LEU A 178 11.64 -19.76 -14.46
CA LEU A 178 11.27 -20.22 -13.12
C LEU A 178 12.07 -19.49 -12.03
N ILE A 179 13.38 -19.28 -12.23
CA ILE A 179 14.23 -18.53 -11.29
C ILE A 179 13.79 -17.06 -11.22
N TYR A 180 13.58 -16.43 -12.38
CA TYR A 180 13.15 -15.04 -12.46
C TYR A 180 11.77 -14.81 -11.82
N SER A 181 10.82 -15.71 -12.10
CA SER A 181 9.48 -15.65 -11.55
C SER A 181 9.49 -15.80 -10.03
N LEU A 182 10.25 -16.75 -9.49
CA LEU A 182 10.44 -16.91 -8.05
C LEU A 182 11.05 -15.65 -7.41
N TYR A 183 12.10 -15.10 -8.01
CA TYR A 183 12.72 -13.84 -7.56
C TYR A 183 11.74 -12.66 -7.59
N SER A 184 10.91 -12.57 -8.64
CA SER A 184 9.90 -11.50 -8.72
C SER A 184 8.81 -11.63 -7.66
N LEU A 185 8.37 -12.86 -7.37
CA LEU A 185 7.34 -13.15 -6.37
C LEU A 185 7.83 -12.91 -4.94
N THR A 186 9.11 -13.13 -4.64
CA THR A 186 9.69 -12.86 -3.32
C THR A 186 9.89 -11.37 -3.05
N LEU A 187 10.23 -10.59 -4.09
CA LEU A 187 10.42 -9.14 -3.98
C LEU A 187 9.13 -8.32 -4.00
N LEU A 188 7.98 -8.96 -4.20
CA LEU A 188 6.67 -8.33 -4.26
C LEU A 188 6.24 -7.85 -2.85
N ILE A 189 6.56 -6.59 -2.56
CA ILE A 189 6.16 -5.89 -1.33
C ILE A 189 5.09 -4.86 -1.66
N GLU A 190 3.93 -4.99 -1.02
CA GLU A 190 2.85 -4.00 -1.06
C GLU A 190 2.94 -3.10 0.16
N THR A 191 2.92 -1.79 -0.09
CA THR A 191 2.68 -0.78 0.93
C THR A 191 1.20 -0.52 1.08
N TYR A 192 0.73 -0.46 2.31
CA TYR A 192 -0.58 0.06 2.67
C TYR A 192 -0.47 0.90 3.93
N PHE A 193 -1.53 1.61 4.25
CA PHE A 193 -1.65 2.39 5.48
C PHE A 193 -2.70 1.74 6.37
N LEU A 194 -2.39 1.63 7.65
CA LEU A 194 -3.28 1.12 8.68
C LEU A 194 -3.73 2.30 9.55
N VAL A 195 -4.75 3.01 9.10
CA VAL A 195 -5.15 4.32 9.64
C VAL A 195 -6.31 4.14 10.61
N PRO A 196 -6.31 4.76 11.80
CA PRO A 196 -7.45 4.68 12.72
C PRO A 196 -8.72 5.25 12.09
N LEU A 197 -9.89 4.76 12.52
CA LEU A 197 -11.19 5.22 12.02
C LEU A 197 -11.37 6.74 12.20
N ILE A 198 -10.94 7.29 13.34
CA ILE A 198 -10.95 8.74 13.63
C ILE A 198 -9.51 9.25 13.79
N LEU A 199 -9.13 10.25 12.99
CA LEU A 199 -7.86 10.97 13.13
C LEU A 199 -8.07 12.27 13.91
N ASP A 200 -8.25 12.23 15.23
CA ASP A 200 -8.37 13.46 16.03
C ASP A 200 -7.00 14.01 16.48
N GLU A 201 -6.90 15.34 16.57
CA GLU A 201 -5.76 16.06 17.15
C GLU A 201 -5.89 16.12 18.67
N ASN A 202 -5.44 15.09 19.38
CA ASN A 202 -5.11 15.26 20.79
C ASN A 202 -3.63 15.65 20.89
N GLN A 203 -3.37 16.84 21.43
CA GLN A 203 -2.01 17.39 21.62
C GLN A 203 -1.14 16.60 22.62
N ASN A 204 -1.71 15.61 23.33
CA ASN A 204 -0.98 14.70 24.23
C ASN A 204 -0.57 13.37 23.56
N ASP A 205 -0.94 13.16 22.30
CA ASP A 205 -0.92 11.81 21.72
C ASP A 205 0.40 11.43 21.05
N ASP A 206 1.45 12.23 20.93
CA ASP A 206 2.66 11.74 20.22
C ASP A 206 3.30 10.51 20.90
N ASN A 207 3.28 10.43 22.23
CA ASN A 207 3.72 9.24 22.97
C ASN A 207 2.68 8.10 22.96
N LEU A 208 1.39 8.44 22.99
CA LEU A 208 0.28 7.47 23.00
C LEU A 208 0.00 6.88 21.60
N LEU A 209 0.31 7.64 20.54
CA LEU A 209 0.36 7.22 19.14
C LEU A 209 1.48 6.22 18.94
N VAL A 210 2.67 6.48 19.49
CA VAL A 210 3.79 5.53 19.42
C VAL A 210 3.40 4.24 20.12
N GLU A 211 2.79 4.33 21.31
CA GLU A 211 2.31 3.17 22.05
C GLU A 211 1.17 2.41 21.33
N HIS A 212 0.23 3.12 20.70
CA HIS A 212 -0.84 2.53 19.88
C HIS A 212 -0.30 1.91 18.59
N ILE A 213 0.69 2.54 17.95
CA ILE A 213 1.41 1.98 16.80
C ILE A 213 2.16 0.70 17.21
N ASP A 214 2.77 0.69 18.40
CA ASP A 214 3.45 -0.49 18.92
C ASP A 214 2.45 -1.59 19.29
N ARG A 215 1.28 -1.27 19.87
CA ARG A 215 0.19 -2.24 20.08
C ARG A 215 -0.33 -2.82 18.77
N LEU A 216 -0.57 -2.00 17.75
CA LEU A 216 -0.97 -2.46 16.41
C LEU A 216 0.10 -3.31 15.73
N ARG A 217 1.40 -3.06 15.99
CA ARG A 217 2.50 -3.94 15.56
C ARG A 217 2.54 -5.26 16.33
N ILE A 218 2.22 -5.23 17.63
CA ILE A 218 2.17 -6.41 18.51
C ILE A 218 0.99 -7.32 18.13
N GLU A 219 -0.20 -6.77 17.89
CA GLU A 219 -1.36 -7.55 17.42
C GLU A 219 -1.11 -8.27 16.07
N GLU A 220 -0.29 -7.69 15.17
CA GLU A 220 0.13 -8.37 13.93
C GLU A 220 1.21 -9.44 14.17
N LYS A 221 1.97 -9.36 15.27
CA LYS A 221 2.87 -10.44 15.71
C LYS A 221 2.08 -11.57 16.35
N ASP A 222 1.11 -11.29 17.22
CA ASP A 222 0.34 -12.31 17.94
C ASP A 222 -0.68 -13.04 17.05
N THR A 223 -1.13 -12.40 15.96
CA THR A 223 -1.92 -13.08 14.91
C THR A 223 -1.08 -13.91 13.93
N LYS A 224 0.25 -13.88 14.03
CA LYS A 224 1.11 -14.93 13.44
C LYS A 224 1.39 -15.94 14.55
N PRO A 225 0.98 -17.21 14.42
CA PRO A 225 1.44 -18.22 15.35
C PRO A 225 2.97 -18.23 15.30
N ASP A 226 3.58 -18.10 16.48
CA ASP A 226 5.01 -18.29 16.68
C ASP A 226 5.40 -19.61 16.03
N LYS A 227 6.19 -19.50 14.96
CA LYS A 227 6.84 -20.66 14.38
C LYS A 227 7.99 -21.04 15.31
N LYS A 228 7.69 -21.89 16.30
CA LYS A 228 8.66 -22.84 16.82
C LYS A 228 8.99 -23.88 15.76
#